data_AF-A0AAU3M637-F1
#
_entry.id   AF-A0AAU3M637-F1
#
_cell.length_a   1.000
_cell.length_b   1.000
_cell.length_c   1.000
_cell.angle_alpha   90.00
_cell.angle_beta   90.00
_cell.angle_gamma   90.00
#
_symmetry.space_group_name_H-M   'P 1'
#
loop_
_entity.id
_entity.type
_entity.pdbx_description
1 polymer ?
#
loop_
_entity_poly.entity_id
_entity_poly.type
_entity_poly.pdbx_seq_one_letter_code
_entity_poly.pdbx_strand_id
1 'polypeptide(L)'
;MTTRRAARAARTAGLVAVAAAAALSLTACQSGGNAAAAGSGKNVSGSASLSTGNGGAPSGAENGSGKAGTSAEQVRSSVHTGTPAAHRANAPAVTVKAASPVRTQTLADGSKAEIYELGEQHYRLKIVSRGSVLATLETKGHDAGLDANDMFVVLTLGGEVHSWMGGGHSGPGTFKLAGGWTAKVTKIGELRYRAQILGNEGAVEATLETKGHDVGLDANAVYIVLSAGGVISSHG
;
A
#
# COMPACT_ATOMS: atom_id res chain seq x y z
N MET A 1 22.93 34.51 45.61
CA MET A 1 21.52 34.75 45.97
C MET A 1 20.65 33.86 45.11
N THR A 2 20.09 32.80 45.71
CA THR A 2 19.25 31.79 45.07
C THR A 2 17.81 32.02 45.49
N THR A 3 16.90 32.20 44.54
CA THR A 3 15.47 32.33 44.83
C THR A 3 14.69 31.36 43.95
N ARG A 4 14.24 30.26 44.57
CA ARG A 4 13.23 29.32 44.02
C ARG A 4 11.84 29.90 44.27
N ARG A 5 10.93 29.85 43.28
CA ARG A 5 9.46 29.84 43.45
C ARG A 5 8.88 29.02 42.29
N ALA A 6 8.47 27.77 42.55
CA ALA A 6 7.19 27.31 43.13
C ALA A 6 6.07 27.26 42.08
N ALA A 7 5.76 26.02 41.67
CA ALA A 7 4.73 25.63 40.72
C ALA A 7 3.31 25.84 41.27
N ARG A 8 2.34 26.06 40.37
CA ARG A 8 0.91 25.89 40.67
C ARG A 8 0.24 25.10 39.55
N ALA A 9 -0.01 23.83 39.83
CA ALA A 9 -0.90 22.98 39.05
C ALA A 9 -2.35 23.26 39.47
N ALA A 10 -3.24 23.50 38.51
CA ALA A 10 -4.68 23.49 38.74
C ALA A 10 -5.27 22.31 37.96
N ARG A 11 -5.83 21.36 38.71
CA ARG A 11 -6.64 20.25 38.22
C ARG A 11 -8.08 20.73 38.09
N THR A 12 -8.70 20.57 36.94
CA THR A 12 -10.16 20.69 36.78
C THR A 12 -10.69 19.42 36.14
N ALA A 13 -11.38 18.63 36.95
CA ALA A 13 -12.21 17.51 36.52
C ALA A 13 -13.53 18.05 35.96
N GLY A 14 -13.95 17.54 34.81
CA GLY A 14 -15.27 17.80 34.23
C GLY A 14 -15.91 16.47 33.82
N LEU A 15 -16.86 16.00 34.62
CA LEU A 15 -17.79 14.92 34.31
C LEU A 15 -18.95 15.51 33.50
N VAL A 16 -19.30 14.95 32.33
CA VAL A 16 -20.65 15.07 31.76
C VAL A 16 -21.05 13.77 31.05
N ALA A 17 -22.32 13.44 31.24
CA ALA A 17 -22.99 12.15 31.11
C ALA A 17 -23.29 11.63 29.70
N VAL A 18 -23.54 10.33 29.65
CA VAL A 18 -24.05 9.53 28.53
C VAL A 18 -25.51 9.90 28.20
N ALA A 19 -25.82 9.99 26.90
CA ALA A 19 -27.19 9.87 26.40
C ALA A 19 -27.20 8.90 25.20
N ALA A 20 -27.88 7.77 25.38
CA ALA A 20 -28.22 6.82 24.33
C ALA A 20 -29.64 7.12 23.83
N ALA A 21 -29.84 7.12 22.52
CA ALA A 21 -31.16 7.01 21.93
C ALA A 21 -31.06 6.22 20.62
N ALA A 22 -31.67 5.03 20.62
CA ALA A 22 -31.92 4.24 19.44
C ALA A 22 -33.24 4.66 18.81
N ALA A 23 -33.29 4.72 17.48
CA ALA A 23 -34.54 4.62 16.73
C ALA A 23 -34.28 3.85 15.44
N LEU A 24 -34.74 2.60 15.41
CA LEU A 24 -34.93 1.82 14.19
C LEU A 24 -36.18 2.34 13.48
N SER A 25 -36.13 2.46 12.17
CA SER A 25 -37.34 2.52 11.34
C SER A 25 -37.13 1.62 10.12
N LEU A 26 -37.78 0.46 10.16
CA LEU A 26 -37.99 -0.38 8.99
C LEU A 26 -39.18 0.19 8.21
N THR A 27 -39.03 0.38 6.90
CA THR A 27 -40.15 0.39 5.96
C THR A 27 -39.98 -0.80 5.04
N ALA A 28 -40.94 -1.70 5.14
CA ALA A 28 -41.18 -2.80 4.21
C ALA A 28 -42.47 -2.50 3.43
N CYS A 29 -42.58 -3.19 2.29
CA CYS A 29 -43.79 -3.39 1.47
C CYS A 29 -44.10 -2.28 0.45
N GLN A 30 -44.57 -2.54 -0.77
CA GLN A 30 -44.95 -3.79 -1.44
C GLN A 30 -45.27 -3.45 -2.92
N SER A 31 -45.14 -4.46 -3.78
CA SER A 31 -46.04 -4.76 -4.91
C SER A 31 -46.19 -3.75 -6.06
N GLY A 32 -45.58 -4.12 -7.19
CA GLY A 32 -46.36 -4.58 -8.36
C GLY A 32 -47.11 -3.54 -9.19
N GLY A 33 -46.58 -3.27 -10.39
CA GLY A 33 -47.31 -2.61 -11.48
C GLY A 33 -46.52 -2.72 -12.78
N ASN A 34 -46.86 -3.69 -13.62
CA ASN A 34 -46.32 -3.85 -14.97
C ASN A 34 -47.23 -3.15 -15.99
N ALA A 35 -46.60 -2.72 -17.09
CA ALA A 35 -47.17 -2.35 -18.39
C ALA A 35 -47.49 -0.87 -18.69
N ALA A 36 -46.62 -0.35 -19.57
CA ALA A 36 -46.92 0.18 -20.91
C ALA A 36 -47.19 1.68 -21.12
N ALA A 37 -46.12 2.33 -21.62
CA ALA A 37 -46.02 3.04 -22.90
C ALA A 37 -46.85 4.31 -23.17
N ALA A 38 -46.14 5.42 -23.36
CA ALA A 38 -46.24 6.28 -24.55
C ALA A 38 -45.08 7.30 -24.57
N GLY A 39 -44.42 7.47 -25.72
CA GLY A 39 -43.47 8.56 -25.95
C GLY A 39 -42.33 8.24 -26.92
N SER A 40 -42.65 7.97 -28.19
CA SER A 40 -41.65 7.97 -29.27
C SER A 40 -41.52 9.37 -29.86
N GLY A 41 -40.31 9.93 -29.80
CA GLY A 41 -39.85 11.08 -30.59
C GLY A 41 -38.62 10.70 -31.41
N LYS A 42 -38.82 10.62 -32.72
CA LYS A 42 -37.85 10.57 -33.85
C LYS A 42 -36.82 11.75 -33.75
N ASN A 43 -35.61 11.77 -34.32
CA ASN A 43 -35.00 11.09 -35.48
C ASN A 43 -33.49 11.49 -35.65
N VAL A 44 -32.69 10.61 -36.28
CA VAL A 44 -31.68 10.88 -37.37
C VAL A 44 -30.35 11.58 -36.96
N SER A 45 -29.13 11.27 -37.42
CA SER A 45 -28.45 10.40 -38.43
C SER A 45 -26.96 10.30 -37.99
N GLY A 46 -26.05 9.42 -38.44
CA GLY A 46 -26.03 8.47 -39.54
C GLY A 46 -24.62 7.85 -39.74
N SER A 47 -24.55 6.94 -40.73
CA SER A 47 -23.38 6.44 -41.49
C SER A 47 -22.42 5.38 -40.89
N ALA A 48 -22.70 4.11 -41.21
CA ALA A 48 -21.92 3.14 -42.03
C ALA A 48 -20.42 3.43 -42.31
N SER A 49 -19.49 2.48 -42.52
CA SER A 49 -19.47 1.01 -42.60
C SER A 49 -18.01 0.52 -42.82
N LEU A 50 -17.71 -0.71 -42.37
CA LEU A 50 -16.80 -1.73 -42.95
C LEU A 50 -15.28 -1.45 -43.10
N SER A 51 -14.46 -2.40 -42.63
CA SER A 51 -13.56 -3.18 -43.52
C SER A 51 -12.82 -4.30 -42.78
N THR A 52 -13.15 -5.53 -43.17
CA THR A 52 -12.33 -6.74 -43.09
C THR A 52 -11.39 -6.78 -44.30
N GLY A 53 -10.17 -7.26 -44.08
CA GLY A 53 -9.31 -7.75 -45.16
C GLY A 53 -7.82 -7.72 -44.81
N ASN A 54 -7.19 -8.90 -44.76
CA ASN A 54 -6.06 -9.18 -45.65
C ASN A 54 -5.74 -10.69 -45.62
N GLY A 55 -5.59 -11.28 -46.82
CA GLY A 55 -5.14 -12.65 -47.02
C GLY A 55 -3.71 -12.72 -47.58
N GLY A 56 -3.22 -13.95 -47.76
CA GLY A 56 -2.11 -14.30 -48.67
C GLY A 56 -0.94 -15.06 -48.03
N ALA A 57 -0.81 -16.36 -48.36
CA ALA A 57 0.32 -17.27 -48.06
C ALA A 57 1.35 -17.30 -49.23
N PRO A 58 2.29 -18.26 -49.41
CA PRO A 58 3.01 -19.21 -48.52
C PRO A 58 4.57 -19.25 -48.76
N SER A 59 5.29 -20.17 -48.09
CA SER A 59 6.43 -21.04 -48.59
C SER A 59 7.68 -21.08 -47.69
N GLY A 60 8.20 -22.29 -47.43
CA GLY A 60 9.57 -22.53 -46.98
C GLY A 60 9.76 -23.73 -46.03
N ALA A 61 10.29 -24.84 -46.54
CA ALA A 61 10.77 -26.03 -45.80
C ALA A 61 12.00 -25.68 -44.90
N GLU A 62 12.55 -26.48 -43.98
CA GLU A 62 12.83 -27.92 -43.97
C GLU A 62 13.44 -28.32 -42.59
N ASN A 63 13.38 -29.62 -42.26
CA ASN A 63 14.26 -30.41 -41.40
C ASN A 63 14.58 -30.04 -39.93
N GLY A 64 14.16 -30.95 -39.03
CA GLY A 64 15.11 -31.96 -38.54
C GLY A 64 15.58 -31.88 -37.08
N SER A 65 15.35 -33.00 -36.38
CA SER A 65 16.09 -33.53 -35.21
C SER A 65 15.62 -33.14 -33.82
N GLY A 66 15.45 -34.16 -32.96
CA GLY A 66 15.50 -33.95 -31.51
C GLY A 66 14.63 -34.83 -30.61
N LYS A 67 14.70 -36.16 -30.77
CA LYS A 67 14.49 -37.21 -29.73
C LYS A 67 13.47 -36.97 -28.60
N ALA A 68 12.38 -37.74 -28.68
CA ALA A 68 11.60 -38.19 -27.54
C ALA A 68 12.31 -39.34 -26.79
N GLY A 69 12.18 -39.32 -25.46
CA GLY A 69 12.53 -40.34 -24.49
C GLY A 69 12.42 -39.66 -23.14
N THR A 70 11.51 -40.00 -22.24
CA THR A 70 11.29 -41.32 -21.67
C THR A 70 9.99 -41.29 -20.88
N SER A 71 9.10 -42.28 -21.07
CA SER A 71 8.08 -42.65 -20.08
C SER A 71 7.60 -44.06 -20.38
N ALA A 72 8.10 -45.03 -19.62
CA ALA A 72 7.45 -46.32 -19.43
C ALA A 72 7.62 -46.69 -17.96
N GLU A 73 6.51 -46.49 -17.26
CA GLU A 73 6.12 -47.04 -15.98
C GLU A 73 6.12 -48.58 -15.99
N GLN A 74 6.61 -49.22 -14.92
CA GLN A 74 5.76 -50.15 -14.15
C GLN A 74 6.45 -50.70 -12.89
N VAL A 75 5.87 -50.31 -11.74
CA VAL A 75 5.30 -51.18 -10.70
C VAL A 75 6.15 -52.38 -10.23
N ARG A 76 6.49 -52.38 -8.93
CA ARG A 76 6.01 -53.39 -7.95
C ARG A 76 6.41 -53.04 -6.52
N SER A 77 5.42 -53.20 -5.65
CA SER A 77 5.46 -53.07 -4.19
C SER A 77 6.53 -53.94 -3.52
N SER A 78 7.16 -53.43 -2.46
CA SER A 78 7.33 -54.19 -1.21
C SER A 78 7.61 -53.24 -0.03
N VAL A 79 6.87 -53.45 1.05
CA VAL A 79 7.14 -52.91 2.38
C VAL A 79 8.44 -53.54 2.88
N HIS A 80 9.47 -52.74 3.18
CA HIS A 80 10.54 -53.11 4.09
C HIS A 80 10.92 -51.90 4.95
N THR A 81 10.69 -52.06 6.25
CA THR A 81 11.17 -51.26 7.36
C THR A 81 12.69 -51.12 7.28
N GLY A 82 13.19 -49.90 7.08
CA GLY A 82 14.61 -49.60 7.04
C GLY A 82 14.83 -48.11 7.27
N THR A 83 15.29 -47.77 8.47
CA THR A 83 15.75 -46.44 8.86
C THR A 83 16.83 -45.95 7.89
N PRO A 84 16.66 -44.83 7.16
CA PRO A 84 17.76 -44.26 6.39
C PRO A 84 18.65 -43.45 7.33
N ALA A 85 19.84 -43.95 7.61
CA ALA A 85 20.94 -43.14 8.12
C ALA A 85 21.24 -42.06 7.07
N ALA A 86 20.76 -40.84 7.32
CA ALA A 86 21.04 -39.69 6.49
C ALA A 86 22.54 -39.36 6.58
N HIS A 87 23.28 -39.64 5.52
CA HIS A 87 24.56 -38.98 5.26
C HIS A 87 24.30 -37.48 5.08
N ARG A 88 24.32 -36.75 6.19
CA ARG A 88 24.28 -35.29 6.22
C ARG A 88 25.64 -34.79 5.76
N ALA A 89 25.78 -34.58 4.45
CA ALA A 89 26.89 -33.82 3.90
C ALA A 89 26.88 -32.43 4.54
N ASN A 90 27.86 -32.19 5.41
CA ASN A 90 28.04 -30.94 6.12
C ASN A 90 28.72 -29.95 5.17
N ALA A 91 27.97 -29.42 4.21
CA ALA A 91 28.42 -28.28 3.42
C ALA A 91 28.43 -27.04 4.35
N PRO A 92 29.54 -26.31 4.47
CA PRO A 92 29.57 -25.10 5.29
C PRO A 92 28.57 -24.10 4.70
N ALA A 93 27.63 -23.66 5.54
CA ALA A 93 26.75 -22.56 5.21
C ALA A 93 27.61 -21.33 4.94
N VAL A 94 27.70 -20.91 3.67
CA VAL A 94 28.26 -19.62 3.29
C VAL A 94 27.42 -18.55 3.96
N THR A 95 27.96 -17.99 5.04
CA THR A 95 27.37 -16.85 5.72
C THR A 95 27.65 -15.64 4.84
N VAL A 96 26.69 -15.31 3.96
CA VAL A 96 26.77 -14.07 3.18
C VAL A 96 26.70 -12.92 4.16
N LYS A 97 27.81 -12.17 4.29
CA LYS A 97 27.86 -10.96 5.10
C LYS A 97 26.77 -10.02 4.59
N ALA A 98 25.81 -9.69 5.45
CA ALA A 98 24.79 -8.71 5.10
C ALA A 98 25.48 -7.40 4.67
N ALA A 99 25.01 -6.82 3.57
CA ALA A 99 25.48 -5.51 3.13
C ALA A 99 25.31 -4.51 4.29
N SER A 100 26.26 -3.58 4.42
CA SER A 100 26.15 -2.49 5.40
C SER A 100 25.21 -1.41 4.84
N PRO A 101 24.46 -0.70 5.70
CA PRO A 101 23.63 0.41 5.23
C PRO A 101 24.51 1.50 4.63
N VAL A 102 24.05 2.13 3.55
CA VAL A 102 24.73 3.27 2.91
C VAL A 102 24.56 4.54 3.74
N ARG A 103 23.47 4.61 4.53
CA ARG A 103 23.15 5.75 5.38
C ARG A 103 22.33 5.30 6.58
N THR A 104 22.49 6.01 7.67
CA THR A 104 21.72 5.83 8.90
C THR A 104 21.22 7.18 9.38
N GLN A 105 19.97 7.28 9.82
CA GLN A 105 19.44 8.48 10.46
C GLN A 105 18.56 8.14 11.67
N THR A 106 18.34 9.13 12.54
CA THR A 106 17.36 9.02 13.63
C THR A 106 15.98 9.43 13.12
N LEU A 107 14.95 8.67 13.46
CA LEU A 107 13.56 8.99 13.15
C LEU A 107 12.91 9.84 14.25
N ALA A 108 11.71 10.36 13.99
CA ALA A 108 10.98 11.25 14.89
C ALA A 108 10.70 10.64 16.28
N ASP A 109 10.56 9.31 16.37
CA ASP A 109 10.35 8.58 17.62
C ASP A 109 11.67 8.23 18.36
N GLY A 110 12.82 8.63 17.82
CA GLY A 110 14.15 8.31 18.32
C GLY A 110 14.69 6.94 17.88
N SER A 111 13.93 6.16 17.12
CA SER A 111 14.43 4.94 16.49
C SER A 111 15.41 5.25 15.37
N LYS A 112 16.05 4.21 14.83
CA LYS A 112 17.09 4.32 13.81
C LYS A 112 16.57 3.81 12.47
N ALA A 113 16.68 4.63 11.44
CA ALA A 113 16.51 4.23 10.06
C ALA A 113 17.86 3.77 9.49
N GLU A 114 17.97 2.51 9.08
CA GLU A 114 19.07 1.97 8.30
C GLU A 114 18.65 1.89 6.84
N ILE A 115 19.35 2.60 5.96
CA ILE A 115 19.00 2.72 4.54
C ILE A 115 20.02 1.95 3.72
N TYR A 116 19.53 1.11 2.83
CA TYR A 116 20.30 0.30 1.91
C TYR A 116 19.93 0.68 0.49
N GLU A 117 20.94 0.96 -0.32
CA GLU A 117 20.79 1.09 -1.77
C GLU A 117 20.84 -0.31 -2.38
N LEU A 118 19.75 -0.69 -3.05
CA LEU A 118 19.60 -1.97 -3.72
C LEU A 118 19.76 -1.85 -5.25
N GLY A 119 19.61 -0.63 -5.77
CA GLY A 119 19.78 -0.27 -7.17
C GLY A 119 19.33 1.16 -7.43
N GLU A 120 19.35 1.57 -8.70
CA GLU A 120 18.83 2.88 -9.11
C GLU A 120 17.35 2.98 -8.75
N GLN A 121 16.99 4.01 -7.97
CA GLN A 121 15.64 4.23 -7.46
C GLN A 121 15.07 3.07 -6.62
N HIS A 122 15.92 2.15 -6.15
CA HIS A 122 15.54 1.00 -5.35
C HIS A 122 16.29 1.03 -4.02
N TYR A 123 15.59 1.48 -2.99
CA TYR A 123 16.10 1.60 -1.63
C TYR A 123 15.27 0.75 -0.68
N ARG A 124 15.93 0.20 0.33
CA ARG A 124 15.29 -0.44 1.47
C ARG A 124 15.61 0.32 2.74
N LEU A 125 14.58 0.64 3.49
CA LEU A 125 14.67 1.19 4.83
C LEU A 125 14.34 0.09 5.84
N LYS A 126 15.18 -0.08 6.86
CA LYS A 126 14.83 -0.81 8.08
C LYS A 126 14.70 0.18 9.22
N ILE A 127 13.60 0.08 9.97
CA ILE A 127 13.43 0.81 11.23
C ILE A 127 13.89 -0.10 12.35
N VAL A 128 14.90 0.34 13.10
CA VAL A 128 15.57 -0.43 14.14
C VAL A 128 15.45 0.30 15.46
N SER A 129 15.00 -0.41 16.50
CA SER A 129 14.97 0.09 17.87
C SER A 129 15.51 -0.98 18.81
N ARG A 130 16.42 -0.57 19.71
CA ARG A 130 17.07 -1.47 20.69
C ARG A 130 17.67 -2.74 20.06
N GLY A 131 18.18 -2.65 18.84
CA GLY A 131 18.77 -3.77 18.10
C GLY A 131 17.77 -4.68 17.38
N SER A 132 16.47 -4.42 17.45
CA SER A 132 15.44 -5.17 16.73
C SER A 132 14.89 -4.38 15.55
N VAL A 133 14.67 -5.05 14.41
CA VAL A 133 13.98 -4.46 13.25
C VAL A 133 12.48 -4.45 13.53
N LEU A 134 11.88 -3.26 13.56
CA LEU A 134 10.45 -3.05 13.79
C LEU A 134 9.65 -3.07 12.48
N ALA A 135 10.20 -2.51 11.42
CA ALA A 135 9.55 -2.43 10.12
C ALA A 135 10.57 -2.39 8.98
N THR A 136 10.12 -2.70 7.76
CA THR A 136 10.90 -2.57 6.53
C THR A 136 10.04 -1.92 5.45
N LEU A 137 10.55 -0.86 4.84
CA LEU A 137 9.97 -0.23 3.66
C LEU A 137 10.92 -0.45 2.48
N GLU A 138 10.38 -0.50 1.28
CA GLU A 138 11.18 -0.65 0.07
C GLU A 138 10.54 0.10 -1.09
N THR A 139 11.32 0.90 -1.80
CA THR A 139 10.85 1.58 -3.01
C THR A 139 10.78 0.58 -4.15
N LYS A 140 9.58 0.31 -4.66
CA LYS A 140 9.35 -0.64 -5.77
C LYS A 140 8.93 0.12 -7.02
N GLY A 141 9.78 1.06 -7.44
CA GLY A 141 9.48 2.01 -8.53
C GLY A 141 8.48 3.10 -8.14
N HIS A 142 8.17 3.25 -6.85
CA HIS A 142 7.41 4.34 -6.25
C HIS A 142 7.90 4.58 -4.82
N ASP A 143 7.57 5.74 -4.26
CA ASP A 143 7.81 6.05 -2.85
C ASP A 143 7.07 5.05 -1.94
N ALA A 144 7.64 4.76 -0.78
CA ALA A 144 7.03 3.90 0.22
C ALA A 144 6.61 4.72 1.44
N GLY A 145 5.51 4.32 2.07
CA GLY A 145 4.98 4.96 3.27
C GLY A 145 4.73 3.96 4.39
N LEU A 146 4.76 4.44 5.64
CA LEU A 146 4.43 3.66 6.82
C LEU A 146 3.75 4.56 7.86
N ASP A 147 2.65 4.10 8.42
CA ASP A 147 2.10 4.55 9.70
C ASP A 147 2.48 3.53 10.78
N ALA A 148 3.40 3.91 11.66
CA ALA A 148 3.92 3.07 12.72
C ALA A 148 3.52 3.65 14.09
N ASN A 149 2.24 3.50 14.43
CA ASN A 149 1.66 4.02 15.67
C ASN A 149 1.76 5.55 15.76
N ASP A 150 1.20 6.26 14.78
CA ASP A 150 1.19 7.74 14.71
C ASP A 150 2.57 8.37 14.46
N MET A 151 3.60 7.54 14.22
CA MET A 151 4.81 7.94 13.51
C MET A 151 4.63 7.64 12.03
N PHE A 152 4.67 8.67 11.20
CA PHE A 152 4.59 8.53 9.75
C PHE A 152 5.98 8.59 9.15
N VAL A 153 6.24 7.75 8.15
CA VAL A 153 7.52 7.68 7.45
C VAL A 153 7.28 7.61 5.95
N VAL A 154 8.03 8.39 5.18
CA VAL A 154 8.14 8.25 3.72
C VAL A 154 9.59 7.92 3.38
N LEU A 155 9.80 6.87 2.59
CA LEU A 155 11.04 6.58 1.88
C LEU A 155 10.83 6.95 0.42
N THR A 156 11.53 7.98 -0.05
CA THR A 156 11.41 8.45 -1.44
C THR A 156 12.18 7.56 -2.40
N LEU A 157 11.84 7.61 -3.69
CA LEU A 157 12.60 6.94 -4.75
C LEU A 157 14.07 7.37 -4.80
N GLY A 158 14.41 8.57 -4.33
CA GLY A 158 15.79 9.04 -4.19
C GLY A 158 16.53 8.49 -2.98
N GLY A 159 15.88 7.68 -2.15
CA GLY A 159 16.46 7.11 -0.92
C GLY A 159 16.46 8.08 0.26
N GLU A 160 15.72 9.19 0.18
CA GLU A 160 15.52 10.12 1.30
C GLU A 160 14.47 9.57 2.26
N VAL A 161 14.61 9.88 3.55
CA VAL A 161 13.69 9.41 4.58
C VAL A 161 13.19 10.58 5.40
N HIS A 162 11.87 10.73 5.39
CA HIS A 162 11.17 11.77 6.14
C HIS A 162 10.28 11.09 7.17
N SER A 163 10.33 11.57 8.42
CA SER A 163 9.52 11.04 9.50
C SER A 163 8.98 12.14 10.40
N TRP A 164 7.74 12.01 10.83
CA TRP A 164 7.08 12.94 11.74
C TRP A 164 6.11 12.20 12.67
N MET A 165 5.69 12.88 13.75
CA MET A 165 4.69 12.37 14.69
C MET A 165 3.37 13.11 14.49
N GLY A 166 2.25 12.39 14.59
CA GLY A 166 0.92 12.98 14.62
C GLY A 166 0.42 13.54 13.29
N GLY A 167 -0.67 14.31 13.37
CA GLY A 167 -1.29 14.95 12.20
C GLY A 167 -2.17 14.00 11.36
N GLY A 168 -2.43 12.79 11.84
CA GLY A 168 -3.30 11.83 11.18
C GLY A 168 -4.78 12.24 11.20
N HIS A 169 -5.44 12.11 10.06
CA HIS A 169 -6.88 12.17 9.89
C HIS A 169 -7.43 10.79 9.59
N SER A 170 -8.42 10.33 10.36
CA SER A 170 -8.94 8.96 10.26
C SER A 170 -10.23 8.88 9.45
N GLY A 171 -10.31 7.86 8.59
CA GLY A 171 -11.51 7.44 7.87
C GLY A 171 -11.74 8.21 6.57
N PRO A 172 -12.84 7.89 5.85
CA PRO A 172 -13.24 8.61 4.65
C PRO A 172 -13.56 10.07 4.94
N GLY A 173 -13.21 10.97 4.01
CA GLY A 173 -13.44 12.39 4.18
C GLY A 173 -12.62 13.23 3.22
N THR A 174 -12.72 14.56 3.39
CA THR A 174 -11.85 15.51 2.69
C THR A 174 -11.06 16.27 3.74
N PHE A 175 -9.73 16.22 3.64
CA PHE A 175 -8.82 16.73 4.65
C PHE A 175 -7.83 17.72 4.03
N LYS A 176 -7.50 18.78 4.77
CA LYS A 176 -6.41 19.68 4.39
C LYS A 176 -5.09 19.04 4.80
N LEU A 177 -4.14 19.05 3.89
CA LEU A 177 -2.79 18.56 4.08
C LEU A 177 -1.82 19.76 4.15
N ALA A 178 -0.58 19.48 4.54
CA ALA A 178 0.50 20.45 4.54
C ALA A 178 0.68 21.07 3.13
N GLY A 179 1.27 22.26 3.04
CA GLY A 179 1.55 22.93 1.77
C GLY A 179 0.32 23.35 0.95
N GLY A 180 -0.88 23.39 1.54
CA GLY A 180 -2.12 23.79 0.87
C GLY A 180 -2.85 22.67 0.12
N TRP A 181 -2.25 21.47 0.07
CA TRP A 181 -2.82 20.29 -0.55
C TRP A 181 -4.14 19.87 0.13
N THR A 182 -4.98 19.16 -0.61
CA THR A 182 -6.21 18.56 -0.09
C THR A 182 -6.25 17.08 -0.44
N ALA A 183 -6.61 16.21 0.49
CA ALA A 183 -6.86 14.81 0.21
C ALA A 183 -8.34 14.46 0.31
N LYS A 184 -8.87 13.79 -0.71
CA LYS A 184 -10.18 13.14 -0.66
C LYS A 184 -9.98 11.65 -0.45
N VAL A 185 -10.23 11.19 0.77
CA VAL A 185 -10.08 9.79 1.20
C VAL A 185 -11.42 9.07 1.06
N THR A 186 -11.40 7.91 0.40
CA THR A 186 -12.54 7.01 0.24
C THR A 186 -12.16 5.63 0.72
N LYS A 187 -13.03 4.97 1.50
CA LYS A 187 -12.89 3.54 1.80
C LYS A 187 -13.43 2.74 0.63
N ILE A 188 -12.60 1.86 0.07
CA ILE A 188 -12.93 1.02 -1.08
C ILE A 188 -12.86 -0.49 -0.75
N GLY A 189 -12.63 -0.83 0.53
CA GLY A 189 -12.63 -2.19 1.08
C GLY A 189 -12.24 -2.19 2.55
N GLU A 190 -12.23 -3.35 3.21
CA GLU A 190 -12.04 -3.46 4.67
C GLU A 190 -10.73 -2.82 5.17
N LEU A 191 -9.63 -3.03 4.43
CA LEU A 191 -8.29 -2.44 4.63
C LEU A 191 -7.77 -1.79 3.34
N ARG A 192 -8.69 -1.20 2.57
CA ARG A 192 -8.42 -0.60 1.27
C ARG A 192 -9.02 0.80 1.26
N TYR A 193 -8.15 1.79 1.15
CA TYR A 193 -8.49 3.19 1.06
C TYR A 193 -7.81 3.78 -0.17
N ARG A 194 -8.49 4.74 -0.79
CA ARG A 194 -7.96 5.56 -1.87
C ARG A 194 -7.96 7.01 -1.42
N ALA A 195 -6.84 7.69 -1.57
CA ALA A 195 -6.77 9.15 -1.44
C ALA A 195 -6.48 9.75 -2.81
N GLN A 196 -7.36 10.63 -3.27
CA GLN A 196 -7.03 11.56 -4.34
C GLN A 196 -6.36 12.77 -3.70
N ILE A 197 -5.18 13.15 -4.18
CA ILE A 197 -4.42 14.31 -3.71
C ILE A 197 -4.64 15.44 -4.71
N LEU A 198 -5.21 16.53 -4.22
CA LEU A 198 -5.64 17.67 -5.00
C LEU A 198 -4.72 18.86 -4.73
N GLY A 199 -4.23 19.47 -5.80
CA GLY A 199 -3.47 20.72 -5.73
C GLY A 199 -4.35 21.92 -5.39
N ASN A 200 -3.75 23.11 -5.35
CA ASN A 200 -4.43 24.35 -4.98
C ASN A 200 -5.60 24.72 -5.91
N GLU A 201 -5.59 24.25 -7.16
CA GLU A 201 -6.63 24.49 -8.15
C GLU A 201 -7.76 23.44 -8.10
N GLY A 202 -7.67 22.46 -7.19
CA GLY A 202 -8.67 21.41 -7.03
C GLY A 202 -8.60 20.27 -8.06
N ALA A 203 -7.63 20.31 -8.98
CA ALA A 203 -7.32 19.18 -9.86
C ALA A 203 -6.67 18.04 -9.06
N VAL A 204 -6.94 16.79 -9.46
CA VAL A 204 -6.30 15.61 -8.87
C VAL A 204 -4.91 15.44 -9.49
N GLU A 205 -3.87 15.61 -8.68
CA GLU A 205 -2.47 15.52 -9.11
C GLU A 205 -1.89 14.13 -8.86
N ALA A 206 -2.37 13.44 -7.83
CA ALA A 206 -1.94 12.07 -7.51
C ALA A 206 -3.08 11.24 -6.92
N THR A 207 -2.93 9.92 -6.97
CA THR A 207 -3.82 8.98 -6.31
C THR A 207 -3.01 7.95 -5.54
N LEU A 208 -3.20 7.89 -4.23
CA LEU A 208 -2.68 6.82 -3.38
C LEU A 208 -3.77 5.78 -3.19
N GLU A 209 -3.43 4.50 -3.29
CA GLU A 209 -4.34 3.41 -2.98
C GLU A 209 -3.62 2.37 -2.12
N THR A 210 -4.14 2.13 -0.92
CA THR A 210 -3.61 1.06 -0.08
C THR A 210 -4.00 -0.27 -0.69
N LYS A 211 -3.01 -1.15 -0.90
CA LYS A 211 -3.20 -2.52 -1.42
C LYS A 211 -2.95 -3.53 -0.31
N GLY A 212 -3.60 -3.32 0.83
CA GLY A 212 -3.38 -4.09 2.06
C GLY A 212 -2.13 -3.70 2.85
N HIS A 213 -1.45 -2.62 2.45
CA HIS A 213 -0.32 -2.02 3.15
C HIS A 213 -0.39 -0.50 3.00
N ASP A 214 0.32 0.19 3.88
CA ASP A 214 0.46 1.64 3.86
C ASP A 214 1.21 2.09 2.61
N VAL A 215 0.92 3.31 2.16
CA VAL A 215 1.51 3.89 0.96
C VAL A 215 1.95 5.32 1.24
N GLY A 216 3.01 5.75 0.55
CA GLY A 216 3.62 7.06 0.71
C GLY A 216 3.69 7.81 -0.61
N LEU A 217 3.85 9.12 -0.54
CA LEU A 217 4.06 10.00 -1.68
C LEU A 217 4.91 11.21 -1.26
N ASP A 218 5.90 11.57 -2.07
CA ASP A 218 6.44 12.94 -2.11
C ASP A 218 5.65 13.76 -3.15
N ALA A 219 4.93 14.78 -2.69
CA ALA A 219 4.17 15.71 -3.50
C ALA A 219 4.80 17.11 -3.44
N ASN A 220 5.91 17.30 -4.16
CA ASN A 220 6.68 18.54 -4.20
C ASN A 220 7.13 19.00 -2.80
N ALA A 221 7.91 18.15 -2.12
CA ALA A 221 8.40 18.33 -0.74
C ALA A 221 7.31 18.27 0.34
N VAL A 222 6.09 17.86 -0.01
CA VAL A 222 5.05 17.48 0.94
C VAL A 222 4.94 15.96 0.97
N TYR A 223 5.39 15.37 2.07
CA TYR A 223 5.38 13.94 2.31
C TYR A 223 4.02 13.52 2.87
N ILE A 224 3.38 12.55 2.23
CA ILE A 224 2.03 12.09 2.56
C ILE A 224 2.07 10.59 2.81
N VAL A 225 1.43 10.13 3.87
CA VAL A 225 1.19 8.70 4.13
C VAL A 225 -0.31 8.45 4.19
N LEU A 226 -0.76 7.41 3.51
CA LEU A 226 -2.09 6.83 3.68
C LEU A 226 -1.94 5.39 4.21
N SER A 227 -2.42 5.15 5.43
CA SER A 227 -2.35 3.83 6.05
C SER A 227 -3.48 2.91 5.60
N ALA A 228 -3.24 1.60 5.63
CA ALA A 228 -4.26 0.59 5.34
C ALA A 228 -5.46 0.66 6.31
N GLY A 229 -5.25 1.23 7.50
CA GLY A 229 -6.31 1.55 8.48
C GLY A 229 -7.17 2.76 8.11
N GLY A 230 -6.77 3.53 7.10
CA GLY A 230 -7.49 4.72 6.64
C GLY A 230 -7.08 6.00 7.36
N VAL A 231 -5.88 6.06 7.91
CA VAL A 231 -5.30 7.30 8.44
C VAL A 231 -4.51 7.98 7.32
N ILE A 232 -4.73 9.27 7.11
CA ILE A 232 -3.90 10.08 6.21
C ILE A 232 -3.19 11.17 7.01
N SER A 233 -1.89 11.32 6.81
CA SER A 233 -1.08 12.39 7.43
C SER A 233 -0.13 12.98 6.40
N SER A 234 0.29 14.22 6.63
CA SER A 234 1.22 14.91 5.74
C SER A 234 2.17 15.83 6.51
N HIS A 235 3.38 16.02 5.97
CA HIS A 235 4.39 16.90 6.51
C HIS A 235 5.17 17.58 5.37
N GLY A 236 5.67 18.80 5.59
CA GLY A 236 6.47 19.57 4.63
C GLY A 236 7.35 20.57 5.35
#